data_AF-A0A940UMM3-F1
#
_entry.id   AF-A0A940UMM3-F1
#
_cell.length_a   1.000
_cell.length_b   1.000
_cell.length_c   1.000
_cell.angle_alpha   90.00
_cell.angle_beta   90.00
_cell.angle_gamma   90.00
#
_symmetry.space_group_name_H-M   'P 1'
#
loop_
_entity.id
_entity.type
_entity.pdbx_description
1 polymer ?
#
loop_
_entity_poly.entity_id
_entity_poly.type
_entity_poly.pdbx_seq_one_letter_code
_entity_poly.pdbx_strand_id
1 'polypeptide(L)'
;YSVAGSARRSGLHLDKFSATFRSLDMKPKTVLTYPVFDLGFKGRFMEMGKFLEYMSSSKAFRKILKGRINYNDKDYPMLAGNFEVEFKAWKERGALESK
;
A
#
# COMPACT_ATOMS: atom_id res chain seq x y z
N TYR A 1 -4.27 -12.99 1.95
CA TYR A 1 -3.07 -12.90 1.08
C TYR A 1 -2.27 -11.67 1.47
N SER A 2 -0.98 -11.81 1.81
CA SER A 2 -0.16 -10.67 2.23
C SER A 2 0.25 -9.79 1.04
N VAL A 3 0.31 -8.47 1.24
CA VAL A 3 0.71 -7.48 0.22
C VAL A 3 2.11 -7.79 -0.32
N ALA A 4 3.04 -8.17 0.55
CA ALA A 4 4.38 -8.59 0.17
C ALA A 4 4.38 -9.84 -0.74
N GLY A 5 3.49 -10.81 -0.46
CA GLY A 5 3.37 -12.03 -1.27
C GLY A 5 2.80 -11.75 -2.67
N SER A 6 1.88 -10.80 -2.80
CA SER A 6 1.35 -10.39 -4.10
C SER A 6 2.37 -9.58 -4.91
N ALA A 7 3.11 -8.66 -4.28
CA ALA A 7 4.18 -7.90 -4.95
C ALA A 7 5.25 -8.81 -5.57
N ARG A 8 5.71 -9.82 -4.82
CA ARG A 8 6.71 -10.79 -5.30
C ARG A 8 6.22 -11.61 -6.49
N ARG A 9 4.95 -12.04 -6.49
CA ARG A 9 4.35 -12.78 -7.62
C ARG A 9 4.22 -11.93 -8.89
N SER A 10 4.18 -10.61 -8.75
CA SER A 10 4.12 -9.66 -9.86
C SER A 10 5.50 -9.19 -10.34
N GLY A 11 6.59 -9.78 -9.85
CA GLY A 11 7.96 -9.38 -10.22
C GLY A 11 8.47 -8.12 -9.54
N LEU A 12 7.73 -7.57 -8.55
CA LEU A 12 8.13 -6.37 -7.82
C LEU A 12 8.93 -6.72 -6.56
N HIS A 13 9.96 -5.92 -6.28
CA HIS A 13 10.66 -5.94 -5.00
C HIS A 13 10.08 -4.86 -4.09
N LEU A 14 9.55 -5.27 -2.93
CA LEU A 14 9.04 -4.35 -1.91
C LEU A 14 10.22 -3.81 -1.12
N ASP A 15 10.57 -2.54 -1.35
CA ASP A 15 11.77 -1.90 -0.78
C ASP A 15 11.46 -1.24 0.57
N LYS A 16 10.22 -0.75 0.74
CA LYS A 16 9.76 -0.14 1.99
C LYS A 16 8.27 -0.35 2.18
N PHE A 17 7.88 -0.69 3.42
CA PHE A 17 6.50 -0.77 3.87
C PHE A 17 6.41 -0.07 5.22
N SER A 18 5.74 1.08 5.28
CA SER A 18 5.47 1.77 6.55
C SER A 18 4.01 2.17 6.66
N ALA A 19 3.42 1.95 7.83
CA ALA A 19 2.07 2.39 8.15
C ALA A 19 2.15 3.77 8.81
N THR A 20 1.50 4.77 8.21
CA THR A 20 1.39 6.10 8.79
C THR A 20 -0.09 6.31 9.15
N PHE A 21 -0.43 6.12 10.43
CA PHE A 21 -1.79 6.35 10.93
C PHE A 21 -2.07 7.86 11.01
N ARG A 22 -2.40 8.48 9.87
CA ARG A 22 -2.84 9.88 9.84
C ARG A 22 -4.26 9.97 10.42
N SER A 23 -4.35 10.61 11.58
CA SER A 23 -5.58 10.99 12.27
C SER A 23 -6.50 9.82 12.64
N LEU A 24 -6.30 9.35 13.87
CA LEU A 24 -7.40 8.94 14.73
C LEU A 24 -8.31 10.16 14.94
N ASP A 25 -9.13 10.51 13.95
CA ASP A 25 -10.38 11.23 14.22
C ASP A 25 -11.26 10.26 15.00
N MET A 26 -11.00 10.21 16.31
CA MET A 26 -11.72 9.43 17.30
C MET A 26 -13.14 9.97 17.43
N LYS A 27 -13.97 9.76 16.39
CA LYS A 27 -15.40 9.68 16.60
C LYS A 27 -15.65 8.30 17.21
N PRO A 28 -16.10 8.20 18.47
CA PRO A 28 -16.14 6.95 19.25
C PRO A 28 -17.12 5.88 18.73
N LYS A 29 -17.68 6.02 17.52
CA LYS A 29 -18.74 5.15 16.97
C LYS A 29 -18.42 4.50 15.62
N THR A 30 -17.33 4.84 14.93
CA THR A 30 -17.05 4.27 13.61
C THR A 30 -16.19 3.00 13.71
N VAL A 31 -16.80 1.86 13.37
CA VAL A 31 -16.15 0.54 13.26
C VAL A 31 -15.20 0.50 12.06
N LEU A 32 -15.33 1.42 11.10
CA LEU A 32 -14.49 1.50 9.91
C LEU A 32 -13.41 2.58 10.05
N THR A 33 -12.17 2.21 9.79
CA THR A 33 -10.98 3.07 9.81
C THR A 33 -10.31 3.08 8.44
N TYR A 34 -9.52 4.13 8.18
CA TYR A 34 -8.86 4.33 6.89
C TYR A 34 -7.35 4.49 7.03
N PRO A 35 -6.60 3.40 7.34
CA PRO A 35 -5.16 3.49 7.47
C PRO A 35 -4.49 3.84 6.13
N VAL A 36 -3.45 4.67 6.22
CA VAL A 36 -2.61 5.06 5.09
C VAL A 36 -1.26 4.33 5.20
N PHE A 37 -0.83 3.73 4.11
CA PHE A 37 0.44 3.01 4.01
C PHE A 37 1.30 3.64 2.92
N ASP A 38 2.58 3.78 3.22
CA ASP A 38 3.59 4.15 2.24
C ASP A 38 4.19 2.87 1.65
N LEU A 39 3.93 2.66 0.36
CA LEU A 39 4.38 1.52 -0.41
C LEU A 39 5.54 1.94 -1.33
N GLY A 40 6.73 1.44 -1.04
CA GLY A 40 7.91 1.60 -1.90
C GLY A 40 8.21 0.29 -2.64
N PHE A 41 8.26 0.32 -3.96
CA PHE A 41 8.57 -0.85 -4.79
C PHE A 41 9.49 -0.52 -5.97
N LYS A 42 10.31 -1.50 -6.36
CA LYS A 42 11.16 -1.45 -7.55
C LYS A 42 10.72 -2.47 -8.60
N GLY A 43 10.76 -2.08 -9.87
CA GLY A 43 10.35 -2.93 -11.00
C GLY A 43 10.18 -2.16 -12.30
N ARG A 44 9.70 -2.82 -13.36
CA ARG A 44 9.44 -2.15 -14.65
C ARG A 44 8.13 -1.38 -14.60
N PHE A 45 8.03 -0.30 -15.38
CA PHE A 45 6.83 0.56 -15.41
C PHE A 45 5.52 -0.21 -15.62
N MET A 46 5.49 -1.10 -16.61
CA MET A 46 4.28 -1.88 -16.93
C MET A 46 3.90 -2.87 -15.81
N GLU A 47 4.88 -3.43 -15.10
CA GLU A 47 4.65 -4.33 -13.97
C GLU A 47 4.09 -3.57 -12.77
N MET A 48 4.62 -2.36 -12.51
CA MET A 48 4.08 -1.45 -11.51
C MET A 48 2.61 -1.09 -11.80
N GLY A 49 2.28 -0.76 -13.05
CA GLY A 49 0.91 -0.47 -13.46
C GLY A 49 -0.04 -1.64 -13.19
N LYS A 50 0.33 -2.86 -13.63
CA LYS A 50 -0.45 -4.08 -13.38
C LYS A 50 -0.65 -4.36 -11.89
N PHE A 51 0.36 -4.10 -11.07
CA PHE A 51 0.26 -4.29 -9.62
C PHE A 51 -0.71 -3.29 -8.98
N LEU A 52 -0.66 -2.02 -9.38
CA LEU A 52 -1.59 -1.01 -8.88
C LEU A 52 -3.04 -1.30 -9.30
N GLU A 53 -3.25 -1.78 -10.53
CA GLU A 53 -4.56 -2.23 -11.02
C GLU A 53 -5.06 -3.46 -10.26
N TYR A 54 -4.20 -4.45 -10.04
CA TYR A 54 -4.53 -5.59 -9.19
C TYR A 54 -4.89 -5.15 -7.77
N MET A 55 -4.13 -4.22 -7.18
CA MET A 55 -4.41 -3.71 -5.84
C MET A 55 -5.73 -2.95 -5.78
N SER A 56 -6.05 -2.14 -6.80
CA SER A 56 -7.28 -1.35 -6.85
C SER A 56 -8.54 -2.21 -6.98
N SER A 57 -8.41 -3.44 -7.50
CA SER A 57 -9.50 -4.43 -7.53
C SER A 57 -9.89 -4.99 -6.15
N SER A 58 -9.05 -4.80 -5.13
CA SER A 58 -9.31 -5.28 -3.77
C SER A 58 -10.42 -4.48 -3.08
N LYS A 59 -11.36 -5.16 -2.41
CA LYS A 59 -12.39 -4.51 -1.59
C LYS A 59 -11.83 -3.64 -0.45
N ALA A 60 -10.62 -3.96 0.01
CA ALA A 60 -9.92 -3.21 1.04
C ALA A 60 -9.23 -1.96 0.50
N PHE A 61 -8.99 -1.85 -0.80
CA PHE A 61 -8.41 -0.65 -1.39
C PHE A 61 -9.44 0.49 -1.36
N ARG A 62 -9.00 1.70 -1.01
CA ARG A 62 -9.83 2.91 -1.09
C ARG A 62 -9.36 3.83 -2.19
N LYS A 63 -8.11 4.29 -2.13
CA LYS A 63 -7.50 5.19 -3.11
C LYS A 63 -6.00 5.31 -2.94
N ILE A 64 -5.31 5.75 -3.99
CA ILE A 64 -3.94 6.27 -3.92
C ILE A 64 -4.04 7.76 -3.58
N LEU A 65 -3.36 8.20 -2.52
CA LEU A 65 -3.31 9.60 -2.10
C LEU A 65 -2.20 10.36 -2.83
N LYS A 66 -1.03 9.72 -2.99
CA LYS A 66 0.12 10.27 -3.70
C LYS A 66 0.89 9.15 -4.36
N GLY A 67 1.51 9.45 -5.49
CA GLY A 67 2.42 8.55 -6.19
C GLY A 67 3.60 9.32 -6.75
N ARG A 68 4.79 8.73 -6.65
CA ARG A 68 6.01 9.23 -7.30
C ARG A 68 6.75 8.05 -7.90
N ILE A 69 7.14 8.17 -9.16
CA ILE A 69 8.03 7.23 -9.83
C ILE A 69 9.32 7.95 -10.10
N ASN A 70 10.42 7.39 -9.63
CA ASN A 70 11.77 7.88 -9.88
C ASN A 70 12.46 6.94 -10.85
N TYR A 71 13.28 7.52 -11.73
CA TYR A 71 14.16 6.79 -12.64
C TYR A 71 15.62 7.13 -12.32
N ASN A 72 16.51 6.18 -12.61
CA ASN A 72 17.95 6.37 -12.61
C ASN A 72 18.49 5.72 -13.88
N ASP A 73 19.24 6.46 -14.70
CA ASP A 73 19.73 5.97 -15.99
C ASP A 73 20.62 4.72 -15.87
N LYS A 74 21.28 4.54 -14.72
CA LYS A 74 22.13 3.37 -14.45
C LYS A 74 21.36 2.07 -14.27
N ASP A 75 20.09 2.16 -13.87
CA ASP A 75 19.28 1.01 -13.46
C ASP A 75 18.14 0.73 -14.46
N TYR A 76 18.06 1.47 -15.57
CA TYR A 76 17.03 1.29 -16.58
C TYR A 76 17.06 -0.14 -17.16
N PRO A 77 15.90 -0.84 -17.28
CA PRO A 77 14.52 -0.34 -17.19
C PRO A 77 13.86 -0.42 -15.81
N MET A 78 14.62 -0.59 -14.72
CA MET A 78 14.07 -0.66 -13.37
C MET A 78 13.80 0.74 -12.81
N LEU A 79 12.57 0.95 -12.35
CA LEU A 79 12.11 2.18 -11.73
C LEU A 79 11.91 1.97 -10.23
N ALA A 80 11.91 3.06 -9.46
CA ALA A 80 11.55 3.06 -8.04
C ALA A 80 10.27 3.87 -7.84
N GLY A 81 9.19 3.19 -7.44
CA GLY A 81 7.87 3.77 -7.19
C GLY A 81 7.58 3.89 -5.69
N ASN A 82 7.11 5.06 -5.26
CA ASN A 82 6.67 5.34 -3.89
C ASN A 82 5.22 5.85 -3.91
N PHE A 83 4.32 5.17 -3.20
CA PHE A 83 2.89 5.46 -3.22
C PHE A 83 2.32 5.53 -1.80
N GLU A 84 1.63 6.63 -1.46
CA GLU A 84 0.80 6.71 -0.26
C GLU A 84 -0.57 6.12 -0.63
N VAL A 85 -0.97 5.00 -0.02
CA VAL A 85 -2.21 4.28 -0.33
C VAL A 85 -3.10 4.17 0.89
N GLU A 86 -4.35 4.55 0.74
CA GLU A 86 -5.37 4.46 1.77
C GLU A 86 -6.19 3.18 1.59
N PHE A 87 -6.35 2.42 2.68
CA PHE A 87 -7.14 1.20 2.72
C PHE A 87 -8.37 1.37 3.63
N LYS A 88 -9.36 0.50 3.46
CA LYS A 88 -10.50 0.31 4.36
C LYS A 88 -10.14 -0.81 5.34
N ALA A 89 -10.22 -0.55 6.64
CA ALA A 89 -9.99 -1.53 7.68
C ALA A 89 -11.10 -1.48 8.74
N TRP A 90 -11.70 -2.63 9.03
CA TRP A 90 -12.66 -2.77 10.12
C TRP A 90 -11.89 -2.91 11.43
N LYS A 91 -12.24 -2.12 12.45
CA LYS A 91 -11.74 -2.26 13.80
C LYS A 91 -12.53 -3.41 14.44
N GLU A 92 -11.92 -4.59 14.54
CA GLU A 92 -12.48 -5.64 15.40
C GLU A 92 -12.53 -5.11 16.83
N ARG A 93 -13.72 -5.18 17.46
CA ARG A 93 -13.90 -5.01 18.90
C ARG A 93 -13.15 -6.18 19.58
N GLY A 94 -11.85 -6.05 19.86
CA GLY A 94 -11.13 -7.01 20.72
C GLY A 94 -9.66 -7.29 20.44
N ALA A 95 -9.09 -6.91 19.29
CA ALA A 95 -7.73 -7.34 18.94
C ALA A 95 -6.58 -6.53 19.58
N LEU A 96 -6.86 -5.56 20.44
CA LEU A 96 -5.86 -4.72 21.12
C LEU A 96 -5.78 -4.94 22.64
N GLU A 97 -6.52 -5.92 23.20
CA GLU A 97 -6.44 -6.29 24.62
C GLU A 97 -5.95 -7.73 24.87
N SER A 98 -5.15 -8.30 23.95
CA SER A 98 -4.46 -9.55 24.24
C SER A 98 -3.09 -9.64 23.59
N LYS A 99 -2.11 -9.01 24.24
CA LYS A 99 -0.88 -9.64 24.71
C LYS A 99 0.00 -8.64 25.44
#